data_AF-A0A514CDQ5-F1
#
_entry.id   AF-A0A514CDQ5-F1
#
_cell.length_a   1.000
_cell.length_b   1.000
_cell.length_c   1.000
_cell.angle_alpha   90.00
_cell.angle_beta   90.00
_cell.angle_gamma   90.00
#
_symmetry.space_group_name_H-M   'P 1'
#
loop_
_entity.id
_entity.type
_entity.pdbx_description
1 polymer ?
#
loop_
_entity_poly.entity_id
_entity_poly.type
_entity_poly.pdbx_seq_one_letter_code
_entity_poly.pdbx_strand_id
1 'polypeptide(L)'
;MEKYKTYKITKYDLCEIQQCVEAKVLFWVDLIPFDGKQFPSFLLIALPNGGTLSIRRAREKIIATGRFPLWLANLAFCHYQGLKAGMKRDGLFHLLHLSRKRLVSPEIPLPFQTVSTKFLESRYEASISQFNLFAQKAVSFQRGALDYWKKNDYATAAFMFHQAIELGFHAAEVFALGKAKRSHRLSSHILSAEYYAPALSNILLNEGHNAISPIPLLEKAYLGARYCSNFTIAKDDIAYMPELMEIFISRLFQVPSSYKAAIDAFTPAPMNSTTTKTTVMNNEDRKALIKPGLNKEIRTFLENLVDKFDIEHVYCFGIQTREGQGFSPFMFSSSSIESRYDLLIITNEPDPSPIQDFFLEAQASGTGIFAIIHLKREVDDSLKKQSRFFNTIIQNGHLFYGKQDGNGFKVSPPDYQHVQQSIITHWQTRYNRASYYFQAVECSGRECPEVSMFLLHLGVEQLALGIIYTYMGYIPKFRSLSYLLALCGNFTSTLSELFINEEYKPEELLKSLCASFSGARFNPGYKVDTGHVPVIFERIPELAKSLQQLHEEKIKQLQSLMQDSEQDNKTAINS
;
A
#
# COMPACT_ATOMS: atom_id res chain seq x y z
N MET A 1 28.39 31.09 29.86
CA MET A 1 28.18 29.80 29.16
C MET A 1 29.50 29.35 28.52
N GLU A 2 30.47 28.85 29.30
CA GLU A 2 31.88 28.79 28.80
C GLU A 2 32.61 27.45 28.94
N LYS A 3 32.01 26.43 29.58
CA LYS A 3 32.73 25.18 29.91
C LYS A 3 32.81 24.12 28.80
N TYR A 4 32.28 24.40 27.61
CA TYR A 4 32.13 23.39 26.53
C TYR A 4 32.89 23.74 25.25
N LYS A 5 34.22 23.80 25.34
CA LYS A 5 35.08 23.84 24.14
C LYS A 5 35.22 22.44 23.53
N THR A 6 34.53 22.23 22.41
CA THR A 6 34.84 21.23 21.36
C THR A 6 35.36 19.85 21.82
N TYR A 7 34.43 18.93 22.12
CA TYR A 7 34.74 17.50 22.15
C TYR A 7 35.22 17.06 20.76
N LYS A 8 36.48 16.65 20.64
CA LYS A 8 37.06 16.13 19.40
C LYS A 8 36.90 14.61 19.36
N ILE A 9 35.99 14.15 18.51
CA ILE A 9 35.79 12.72 18.24
C ILE A 9 37.11 12.09 17.79
N THR A 10 37.57 11.09 18.53
CA THR A 10 38.86 10.42 18.28
C THR A 10 38.68 9.19 17.39
N LYS A 11 39.79 8.67 16.84
CA LYS A 11 39.80 7.38 16.13
C LYS A 11 39.35 6.21 17.02
N TYR A 12 39.48 6.34 18.34
CA TYR A 12 39.07 5.31 19.29
C TYR A 12 37.53 5.28 19.46
N ASP A 13 36.90 6.44 19.65
CA ASP A 13 35.44 6.56 19.73
C ASP A 13 34.74 6.09 18.44
N LEU A 14 35.36 6.37 17.28
CA LEU A 14 34.89 5.91 15.97
C LEU A 14 34.99 4.38 15.82
N CYS A 15 36.06 3.77 16.31
CA CYS A 15 36.23 2.31 16.32
C CYS A 15 35.21 1.64 17.25
N GLU A 16 34.98 2.20 18.43
CA GLU A 16 33.98 1.72 19.39
C GLU A 16 32.55 1.85 18.85
N ILE A 17 32.18 2.98 18.24
CA ILE A 17 30.90 3.12 17.52
C ILE A 17 30.77 2.02 16.47
N GLN A 18 31.82 1.80 15.68
CA GLN A 18 31.78 0.80 14.61
C GLN A 18 31.57 -0.63 15.15
N GLN A 19 32.16 -0.96 16.30
CA GLN A 19 31.98 -2.25 16.97
C GLN A 19 30.59 -2.36 17.64
N CYS A 20 30.18 -1.35 18.42
CA CYS A 20 28.99 -1.37 19.27
C CYS A 20 27.68 -1.64 18.50
N VAL A 21 27.57 -1.11 17.27
CA VAL A 21 26.41 -1.28 16.37
C VAL A 21 26.75 -2.00 15.05
N GLU A 22 27.91 -2.68 15.00
CA GLU A 22 28.41 -3.45 13.84
C GLU A 22 28.45 -2.69 12.50
N ALA A 23 28.64 -1.36 12.56
CA ALA A 23 28.50 -0.48 11.40
C ALA A 23 29.44 -0.88 10.26
N LYS A 24 28.88 -1.02 9.06
CA LYS A 24 29.65 -1.42 7.87
C LYS A 24 30.40 -0.25 7.25
N VAL A 25 29.94 1.00 7.40
CA VAL A 25 30.71 2.18 7.01
C VAL A 25 30.31 3.40 7.85
N LEU A 26 31.26 4.30 8.10
CA LEU A 26 31.07 5.59 8.79
C LEU A 26 31.48 6.74 7.87
N PHE A 27 30.64 7.77 7.78
CA PHE A 27 30.89 8.99 6.98
C PHE A 27 30.75 10.26 7.82
N TRP A 28 31.63 11.23 7.59
CA TRP A 28 31.50 12.58 8.12
C TRP A 28 30.77 13.49 7.13
N VAL A 29 29.60 14.00 7.55
CA VAL A 29 28.77 14.88 6.75
C VAL A 29 28.85 16.30 7.32
N ASP A 30 29.17 17.26 6.46
CA ASP A 30 29.26 18.67 6.85
C ASP A 30 27.88 19.32 7.01
N LEU A 31 27.89 20.60 7.41
CA LEU A 31 26.71 21.43 7.57
C LEU A 31 25.77 21.35 6.35
N ILE A 32 24.50 21.07 6.60
CA ILE A 32 23.42 21.26 5.61
C ILE A 32 22.79 22.63 5.92
N PRO A 33 22.93 23.64 5.04
CA PRO A 33 22.27 24.92 5.21
C PRO A 33 20.78 24.78 4.91
N PHE A 34 19.92 25.40 5.71
CA PHE A 34 18.47 25.32 5.53
C PHE A 34 17.80 26.58 6.09
N ASP A 35 17.21 27.40 5.21
CA ASP A 35 16.50 28.64 5.59
C ASP A 35 17.30 29.54 6.56
N GLY A 36 18.54 29.86 6.18
CA GLY A 36 19.51 30.62 7.00
C GLY A 36 20.07 29.90 8.23
N LYS A 37 19.46 28.79 8.67
CA LYS A 37 19.93 27.97 9.80
C LYS A 37 20.94 26.94 9.32
N GLN A 38 22.04 26.80 10.06
CA GLN A 38 23.05 25.77 9.80
C GLN A 38 22.78 24.55 10.69
N PHE A 39 22.47 23.41 10.09
CA PHE A 39 22.36 22.15 10.83
C PHE A 39 23.78 21.60 11.09
N PRO A 40 24.17 21.30 12.35
CA PRO A 40 25.54 20.94 12.67
C PRO A 40 26.00 19.64 11.99
N SER A 41 27.29 19.56 11.64
CA SER A 41 27.91 18.38 11.03
C SER A 41 27.64 17.11 11.84
N PHE A 42 27.48 15.99 11.14
CA PHE A 42 26.97 14.75 11.72
C PHE A 42 27.72 13.51 11.25
N LEU A 43 27.69 12.47 12.09
CA LEU A 43 28.25 11.15 11.75
C LEU A 43 27.13 10.28 11.17
N LEU A 44 27.27 9.93 9.89
CA LEU A 44 26.37 8.99 9.22
C LEU A 44 26.87 7.56 9.43
N ILE A 45 26.04 6.75 10.08
CA ILE A 45 26.33 5.38 10.48
C ILE A 45 25.54 4.41 9.58
N ALA A 46 26.25 3.60 8.80
CA ALA A 46 25.64 2.59 7.93
C ALA A 46 25.59 1.22 8.64
N LEU A 47 24.42 0.88 9.16
CA LEU A 47 24.14 -0.38 9.82
C LEU A 47 24.14 -1.56 8.83
N PRO A 48 24.38 -2.81 9.30
CA PRO A 48 24.14 -4.01 8.50
C PRO A 48 22.69 -4.11 7.99
N ASN A 49 22.49 -5.00 7.02
CA ASN A 49 21.19 -5.33 6.45
C ASN A 49 20.79 -6.71 6.96
N GLY A 50 19.52 -6.90 7.36
CA GLY A 50 19.06 -8.15 8.00
C GLY A 50 19.46 -8.31 9.48
N GLY A 51 20.21 -7.36 10.06
CA GLY A 51 20.48 -7.33 11.49
C GLY A 51 19.23 -6.97 12.31
N THR A 52 19.11 -7.53 13.52
CA THR A 52 17.99 -7.31 14.44
C THR A 52 18.02 -5.95 15.16
N LEU A 53 19.09 -5.17 14.96
CA LEU A 53 19.29 -3.86 15.57
C LEU A 53 18.57 -2.76 14.77
N SER A 54 17.48 -2.23 15.33
CA SER A 54 16.80 -1.06 14.75
C SER A 54 17.64 0.22 14.91
N ILE A 55 17.39 1.22 14.06
CA ILE A 55 18.03 2.56 14.13
C ILE A 55 17.93 3.15 15.56
N ARG A 56 16.75 3.05 16.18
CA ARG A 56 16.53 3.48 17.57
C ARG A 56 17.44 2.73 18.55
N ARG A 57 17.50 1.40 18.49
CA ARG A 57 18.38 0.60 19.36
C ARG A 57 19.87 0.84 19.10
N ALA A 58 20.26 1.19 17.88
CA ALA A 58 21.63 1.60 17.56
C ALA A 58 21.97 2.96 18.20
N ARG A 59 21.06 3.94 18.13
CA ARG A 59 21.18 5.23 18.83
C ARG A 59 21.25 5.05 20.34
N GLU A 60 20.35 4.26 20.93
CA GLU A 60 20.32 3.91 22.36
C GLU A 60 21.63 3.24 22.81
N LYS A 61 22.14 2.25 22.06
CA LYS A 61 23.44 1.59 22.33
C LYS A 61 24.62 2.56 22.36
N ILE A 62 24.71 3.49 21.41
CA ILE A 62 25.84 4.44 21.32
C ILE A 62 25.76 5.45 22.48
N ILE A 63 24.56 5.95 22.80
CA ILE A 63 24.34 6.83 23.96
C ILE A 63 24.76 6.13 25.27
N ALA A 64 24.42 4.84 25.42
CA ALA A 64 24.74 4.05 26.61
C ALA A 64 26.25 3.85 26.87
N THR A 65 27.14 4.17 25.91
CA THR A 65 28.59 4.20 26.14
C THR A 65 29.02 5.32 27.11
N GLY A 66 28.20 6.36 27.29
CA GLY A 66 28.52 7.56 28.07
C GLY A 66 29.61 8.45 27.46
N ARG A 67 30.25 8.04 26.36
CA ARG A 67 31.38 8.74 25.73
C ARG A 67 30.93 9.87 24.79
N PHE A 68 29.71 9.80 24.29
CA PHE A 68 29.09 10.86 23.52
C PHE A 68 28.08 11.68 24.35
N PRO A 69 28.26 13.01 24.46
CA PRO A 69 27.21 13.88 25.00
C PRO A 69 25.98 13.83 24.10
N LEU A 70 24.81 13.58 24.69
CA LEU A 70 23.49 13.51 24.04
C LEU A 70 23.15 14.68 23.10
N TRP A 71 23.81 15.83 23.30
CA TRP A 71 23.55 17.10 22.63
C TRP A 71 24.66 17.53 21.65
N LEU A 72 25.73 16.74 21.50
CA LEU A 72 26.94 17.16 20.77
C LEU A 72 27.39 16.20 19.66
N ALA A 73 26.69 15.08 19.46
CA ALA A 73 26.75 14.33 18.21
C ALA A 73 25.36 14.21 17.60
N ASN A 74 25.15 14.95 16.52
CA ASN A 74 24.20 14.56 15.51
C ASN A 74 24.65 13.20 14.96
N LEU A 75 23.95 12.14 15.36
CA LEU A 75 24.08 10.81 14.78
C LEU A 75 22.92 10.62 13.81
N ALA A 76 23.22 10.11 12.62
CA ALA A 76 22.21 9.73 11.65
C ALA A 76 22.49 8.32 11.13
N PHE A 77 21.44 7.59 10.75
CA PHE A 77 21.55 6.15 10.49
C PHE A 77 20.94 5.76 9.14
N CYS A 78 21.59 4.83 8.46
CA CYS A 78 21.09 4.21 7.23
C CYS A 78 21.45 2.70 7.22
N HIS A 79 20.91 1.95 6.28
CA HIS A 79 21.34 0.56 6.03
C HIS A 79 22.33 0.51 4.86
N TYR A 80 23.39 -0.28 5.01
CA TYR A 80 24.54 -0.31 4.09
C TYR A 80 24.19 -0.62 2.62
N GLN A 81 23.24 -1.53 2.34
CA GLN A 81 22.77 -1.77 0.96
C GLN A 81 21.93 -0.59 0.44
N GLY A 82 21.17 0.08 1.31
CA GLY A 82 20.42 1.29 0.95
C GLY A 82 21.36 2.42 0.52
N LEU A 83 22.38 2.70 1.34
CA LEU A 83 23.45 3.67 1.05
C LEU A 83 24.19 3.31 -0.26
N LYS A 84 24.68 2.07 -0.37
CA LYS A 84 25.41 1.58 -1.55
C LYS A 84 24.56 1.58 -2.83
N ALA A 85 23.24 1.40 -2.71
CA ALA A 85 22.31 1.50 -3.83
C ALA A 85 21.94 2.95 -4.17
N GLY A 86 21.97 3.88 -3.21
CA GLY A 86 21.76 5.31 -3.44
C GLY A 86 22.96 5.98 -4.12
N MET A 87 24.18 5.60 -3.73
CA MET A 87 25.41 5.98 -4.43
C MET A 87 25.37 5.54 -5.90
N LYS A 88 24.90 4.31 -6.19
CA LYS A 88 24.70 3.78 -7.56
C LYS A 88 23.57 4.44 -8.38
N ARG A 89 22.77 5.33 -7.77
CA ARG A 89 21.70 6.08 -8.46
C ARG A 89 22.05 7.56 -8.62
N ASP A 90 23.25 7.95 -8.19
CA ASP A 90 23.75 9.31 -8.28
C ASP A 90 22.80 10.34 -7.61
N GLY A 91 22.15 9.93 -6.52
CA GLY A 91 21.22 10.80 -5.77
C GLY A 91 21.97 11.93 -5.06
N LEU A 92 21.45 13.16 -5.12
CA LEU A 92 22.14 14.39 -4.72
C LEU A 92 22.88 14.31 -3.37
N PHE A 93 22.25 13.78 -2.33
CA PHE A 93 22.86 13.60 -1.01
C PHE A 93 24.16 12.77 -1.08
N HIS A 94 24.12 11.69 -1.87
CA HIS A 94 25.24 10.77 -2.01
C HIS A 94 26.40 11.41 -2.77
N LEU A 95 26.10 12.21 -3.81
CA LEU A 95 27.09 12.94 -4.59
C LEU A 95 27.79 14.04 -3.78
N LEU A 96 27.03 14.81 -2.99
CA LEU A 96 27.54 15.90 -2.16
C LEU A 96 28.37 15.39 -0.96
N HIS A 97 27.88 14.35 -0.28
CA HIS A 97 28.33 14.00 1.08
C HIS A 97 29.03 12.64 1.21
N LEU A 98 29.12 11.80 0.17
CA LEU A 98 29.76 10.49 0.24
C LEU A 98 30.94 10.38 -0.74
N SER A 99 32.08 10.94 -0.34
CA SER A 99 33.35 10.83 -1.08
C SER A 99 34.44 10.13 -0.24
N ARG A 100 35.52 9.66 -0.85
CA ARG A 100 36.64 9.01 -0.12
C ARG A 100 37.23 9.89 0.98
N LYS A 101 37.27 11.22 0.79
CA LYS A 101 37.74 12.19 1.80
C LYS A 101 36.83 12.25 3.05
N ARG A 102 35.56 11.86 2.91
CA ARG A 102 34.54 11.87 3.97
C ARG A 102 34.36 10.50 4.64
N LEU A 103 35.02 9.45 4.12
CA LEU A 103 35.01 8.11 4.69
C LEU A 103 35.88 8.09 5.96
N VAL A 104 35.30 7.61 7.07
CA VAL A 104 35.95 7.64 8.40
C VAL A 104 36.32 6.26 8.92
N SER A 105 35.55 5.23 8.54
CA SER A 105 35.86 3.81 8.77
C SER A 105 36.90 3.29 7.76
N PRO A 106 37.51 2.10 7.94
CA PRO A 106 38.45 1.50 7.00
C PRO A 106 37.93 1.43 5.54
N GLU A 107 38.86 1.42 4.56
CA GLU A 107 38.49 1.36 3.14
C GLU A 107 37.71 0.07 2.82
N ILE A 108 36.49 0.25 2.34
CA ILE A 108 35.55 -0.81 1.94
C ILE A 108 35.10 -0.50 0.52
N PRO A 109 35.02 -1.49 -0.40
CA PRO A 109 34.70 -1.25 -1.80
C PRO A 109 33.28 -0.69 -1.98
N LEU A 110 33.18 0.63 -2.08
CA LEU A 110 31.98 1.40 -2.33
C LEU A 110 31.98 1.98 -3.76
N PRO A 111 30.80 2.10 -4.40
CA PRO A 111 30.63 2.69 -5.72
C PRO A 111 30.56 4.21 -5.57
N PHE A 112 31.67 4.80 -5.13
CA PHE A 112 31.90 6.23 -5.25
C PHE A 112 31.92 6.64 -6.75
N GLN A 113 31.75 7.92 -7.05
CA GLN A 113 31.71 8.44 -8.43
C GLN A 113 32.56 9.72 -8.54
N THR A 114 33.04 10.04 -9.75
CA THR A 114 33.56 11.38 -10.08
C THR A 114 32.39 12.36 -10.10
N VAL A 115 32.38 13.33 -9.19
CA VAL A 115 31.30 14.33 -9.10
C VAL A 115 31.84 15.68 -9.57
N SER A 116 31.12 16.38 -10.46
CA SER A 116 31.39 17.76 -10.86
C SER A 116 30.21 18.67 -10.56
N THR A 117 30.43 19.97 -10.40
CA THR A 117 29.35 20.94 -10.11
C THR A 117 28.28 20.93 -11.21
N LYS A 118 28.70 20.95 -12.49
CA LYS A 118 27.77 20.82 -13.64
C LYS A 118 26.98 19.51 -13.65
N PHE A 119 27.56 18.41 -13.13
CA PHE A 119 26.85 17.14 -12.99
C PHE A 119 25.83 17.17 -11.83
N LEU A 120 26.17 17.80 -10.70
CA LEU A 120 25.25 18.05 -9.61
C LEU A 120 24.07 18.94 -10.04
N GLU A 121 24.33 20.00 -10.80
CA GLU A 121 23.27 20.87 -11.36
C GLU A 121 22.37 20.10 -12.34
N SER A 122 22.94 19.30 -13.24
CA SER A 122 22.16 18.43 -14.13
C SER A 122 21.31 17.41 -13.35
N ARG A 123 21.82 16.87 -12.24
CA ARG A 123 21.05 15.99 -11.33
C ARG A 123 19.98 16.75 -10.55
N TYR A 124 20.23 18.00 -10.17
CA TYR A 124 19.27 18.88 -9.51
C TYR A 124 18.06 19.13 -10.43
N GLU A 125 18.29 19.61 -11.66
CA GLU A 125 17.22 19.86 -12.64
C GLU A 125 16.45 18.59 -13.03
N ALA A 126 17.12 17.43 -13.11
CA ALA A 126 16.44 16.15 -13.33
C ALA A 126 15.54 15.72 -12.16
N SER A 127 15.84 16.19 -10.94
CA SER A 127 15.14 15.81 -9.70
C SER A 127 14.05 16.80 -9.28
N ILE A 128 14.19 18.10 -9.56
CA ILE A 128 13.28 19.15 -9.09
C ILE A 128 11.86 18.99 -9.67
N SER A 129 11.74 18.55 -10.92
CA SER A 129 10.45 18.25 -11.55
C SER A 129 9.68 17.12 -10.86
N GLN A 130 10.40 16.08 -10.39
CA GLN A 130 9.77 14.99 -9.64
C GLN A 130 9.45 15.40 -8.20
N PHE A 131 10.33 16.18 -7.57
CA PHE A 131 10.08 16.79 -6.26
C PHE A 131 8.78 17.61 -6.28
N ASN A 132 8.67 18.58 -7.20
CA ASN A 132 7.53 19.47 -7.32
C ASN A 132 6.21 18.70 -7.49
N LEU A 133 6.20 17.66 -8.32
CA LEU A 133 5.01 16.83 -8.53
C LEU A 133 4.55 16.11 -7.25
N PHE A 134 5.47 15.52 -6.48
CA PHE A 134 5.11 14.84 -5.24
C PHE A 134 4.81 15.82 -4.09
N ALA A 135 5.47 16.97 -4.04
CA ALA A 135 5.16 18.04 -3.09
C ALA A 135 3.76 18.63 -3.33
N GLN A 136 3.37 18.87 -4.58
CA GLN A 136 2.01 19.31 -4.89
C GLN A 136 0.96 18.26 -4.54
N LYS A 137 1.23 16.96 -4.78
CA LYS A 137 0.36 15.88 -4.30
C LYS A 137 0.23 15.89 -2.77
N ALA A 138 1.31 16.13 -2.02
CA ALA A 138 1.25 16.27 -0.56
C ALA A 138 0.37 17.46 -0.13
N VAL A 139 0.41 18.59 -0.85
CA VAL A 139 -0.51 19.73 -0.64
C VAL A 139 -1.96 19.34 -0.92
N SER A 140 -2.26 18.61 -2.00
CA SER A 140 -3.63 18.12 -2.27
C SER A 140 -4.16 17.24 -1.13
N PHE A 141 -3.32 16.35 -0.58
CA PHE A 141 -3.71 15.53 0.58
C PHE A 141 -3.87 16.35 1.86
N GLN A 142 -3.05 17.39 2.09
CA GLN A 142 -3.23 18.33 3.21
C GLN A 142 -4.58 19.06 3.11
N ARG A 143 -4.92 19.61 1.93
CA ARG A 143 -6.21 20.31 1.70
C ARG A 143 -7.39 19.41 2.08
N GLY A 144 -7.44 18.18 1.53
CA GLY A 144 -8.49 17.22 1.86
C GLY A 144 -8.55 16.85 3.35
N ALA A 145 -7.40 16.70 4.01
CA ALA A 145 -7.34 16.46 5.45
C ALA A 145 -7.95 17.61 6.28
N LEU A 146 -7.68 18.86 5.88
CA LEU A 146 -8.24 20.06 6.50
C LEU A 146 -9.75 20.19 6.26
N ASP A 147 -10.31 19.60 5.20
CA ASP A 147 -11.75 19.60 4.96
C ASP A 147 -12.48 18.50 5.75
N TYR A 148 -11.87 17.32 5.93
CA TYR A 148 -12.38 16.33 6.89
C TYR A 148 -12.28 16.81 8.33
N TRP A 149 -11.23 17.56 8.67
CA TRP A 149 -11.08 18.23 9.96
C TRP A 149 -12.27 19.14 10.27
N LYS A 150 -12.65 20.03 9.34
CA LYS A 150 -13.81 20.93 9.47
C LYS A 150 -15.14 20.16 9.61
N LYS A 151 -15.25 18.99 8.97
CA LYS A 151 -16.43 18.11 9.01
C LYS A 151 -16.48 17.22 10.26
N ASN A 152 -15.47 17.28 11.13
CA ASN A 152 -15.28 16.43 12.31
C ASN A 152 -15.05 14.93 12.02
N ASP A 153 -14.71 14.55 10.78
CA ASP A 153 -14.20 13.19 10.49
C ASP A 153 -12.70 13.13 10.77
N TYR A 154 -12.37 13.02 12.05
CA TYR A 154 -11.00 12.92 12.55
C TYR A 154 -10.28 11.65 12.09
N ALA A 155 -11.02 10.58 11.75
CA ALA A 155 -10.44 9.32 11.27
C ALA A 155 -9.94 9.47 9.82
N THR A 156 -10.77 10.03 8.92
CA THR A 156 -10.37 10.27 7.52
C THR A 156 -9.39 11.45 7.42
N ALA A 157 -9.52 12.48 8.27
CA ALA A 157 -8.52 13.54 8.39
C ALA A 157 -7.13 12.98 8.75
N ALA A 158 -7.03 12.11 9.77
CA ALA A 158 -5.77 11.44 10.13
C ALA A 158 -5.20 10.58 8.99
N PHE A 159 -6.04 9.87 8.25
CA PHE A 159 -5.60 9.12 7.05
C PHE A 159 -5.01 10.04 5.97
N MET A 160 -5.65 11.19 5.69
CA MET A 160 -5.14 12.12 4.69
C MET A 160 -3.89 12.87 5.17
N PHE A 161 -3.80 13.25 6.45
CA PHE A 161 -2.56 13.76 7.04
C PHE A 161 -1.41 12.75 6.93
N HIS A 162 -1.66 11.46 7.17
CA HIS A 162 -0.66 10.42 6.92
C HIS A 162 -0.18 10.40 5.47
N GLN A 163 -1.10 10.41 4.50
CA GLN A 163 -0.72 10.42 3.07
C GLN A 163 0.03 11.69 2.68
N ALA A 164 -0.31 12.86 3.25
CA ALA A 164 0.42 14.11 3.01
C ALA A 164 1.87 14.03 3.54
N ILE A 165 2.09 13.48 4.73
CA ILE A 165 3.44 13.29 5.29
C ILE A 165 4.23 12.22 4.51
N GLU A 166 3.60 11.10 4.16
CA GLU A 166 4.19 10.03 3.35
C GLU A 166 4.65 10.56 1.97
N LEU A 167 3.82 11.35 1.29
CA LEU A 167 4.13 11.96 -0.01
C LEU A 167 5.16 13.10 0.10
N GLY A 168 5.15 13.88 1.17
CA GLY A 168 6.18 14.89 1.42
C GLY A 168 7.56 14.26 1.59
N PHE A 169 7.67 13.18 2.37
CA PHE A 169 8.90 12.40 2.42
C PHE A 169 9.21 11.71 1.10
N HIS A 170 8.22 11.19 0.36
CA HIS A 170 8.46 10.62 -0.98
C HIS A 170 9.12 11.65 -1.92
N ALA A 171 8.63 12.88 -1.93
CA ALA A 171 9.21 13.98 -2.71
C ALA A 171 10.68 14.22 -2.32
N ALA A 172 10.95 14.38 -1.02
CA ALA A 172 12.29 14.65 -0.50
C ALA A 172 13.27 13.47 -0.69
N GLU A 173 12.81 12.22 -0.59
CA GLU A 173 13.63 11.02 -0.83
C GLU A 173 13.90 10.77 -2.33
N VAL A 174 12.93 11.02 -3.22
CA VAL A 174 13.18 11.00 -4.67
C VAL A 174 14.23 12.04 -5.04
N PHE A 175 14.08 13.26 -4.51
CA PHE A 175 15.00 14.38 -4.73
C PHE A 175 16.42 14.10 -4.20
N ALA A 176 16.58 13.85 -2.90
CA ALA A 176 17.88 13.73 -2.26
C ALA A 176 18.54 12.35 -2.48
N LEU A 177 17.77 11.26 -2.54
CA LEU A 177 18.28 9.88 -2.56
C LEU A 177 18.12 9.18 -3.91
N GLY A 178 17.58 9.88 -4.91
CA GLY A 178 17.29 9.36 -6.24
C GLY A 178 16.24 8.24 -6.27
N LYS A 179 15.52 7.99 -5.15
CA LYS A 179 14.45 7.00 -5.01
C LYS A 179 13.80 7.06 -3.62
N ALA A 180 12.47 7.10 -3.56
CA ALA A 180 11.71 6.92 -2.33
C ALA A 180 11.87 5.54 -1.67
N LYS A 181 11.78 5.53 -0.35
CA LYS A 181 11.80 4.33 0.49
C LYS A 181 10.46 3.59 0.34
N ARG A 182 10.51 2.27 0.16
CA ARG A 182 9.30 1.44 0.13
C ARG A 182 8.83 1.15 1.55
N SER A 183 8.04 2.06 2.11
CA SER A 183 7.40 1.93 3.41
C SER A 183 6.10 2.73 3.45
N HIS A 184 5.21 2.39 4.40
CA HIS A 184 4.06 3.20 4.78
C HIS A 184 4.12 3.56 6.27
N ARG A 185 5.30 3.45 6.90
CA ARG A 185 5.53 3.85 8.28
C ARG A 185 6.21 5.20 8.27
N LEU A 186 5.51 6.26 8.67
CA LEU A 186 6.07 7.61 8.76
C LEU A 186 7.36 7.63 9.58
N SER A 187 7.42 6.88 10.69
CA SER A 187 8.61 6.67 11.52
C SER A 187 9.84 6.18 10.72
N SER A 188 9.64 5.38 9.68
CA SER A 188 10.68 4.90 8.77
C SER A 188 11.24 6.02 7.89
N HIS A 189 10.41 6.97 7.48
CA HIS A 189 10.83 8.11 6.66
C HIS A 189 11.45 9.23 7.51
N ILE A 190 10.82 9.58 8.64
CA ILE A 190 11.30 10.59 9.59
C ILE A 190 12.74 10.30 10.05
N LEU A 191 13.01 9.06 10.49
CA LEU A 191 14.36 8.62 10.89
C LEU A 191 15.35 8.52 9.72
N SER A 192 14.88 8.50 8.47
CA SER A 192 15.75 8.59 7.29
C SER A 192 16.04 10.04 6.91
N ALA A 193 15.10 10.96 7.15
CA ALA A 193 15.27 12.39 6.86
C ALA A 193 16.33 13.05 7.76
N GLU A 194 16.67 12.46 8.92
CA GLU A 194 17.72 12.95 9.81
C GLU A 194 19.08 13.20 9.12
N TYR A 195 19.40 12.51 8.01
CA TYR A 195 20.63 12.76 7.25
C TYR A 195 20.45 13.61 5.99
N TYR A 196 19.32 13.53 5.28
CA TYR A 196 19.17 14.19 3.97
C TYR A 196 18.27 15.44 4.00
N ALA A 197 17.42 15.58 5.01
CA ALA A 197 16.51 16.72 5.20
C ALA A 197 16.24 16.94 6.71
N PRO A 198 17.29 17.22 7.52
CA PRO A 198 17.17 17.25 8.99
C PRO A 198 16.16 18.30 9.50
N ALA A 199 15.99 19.40 8.76
CA ALA A 199 14.96 20.40 9.08
C ALA A 199 13.52 19.86 8.94
N LEU A 200 13.29 18.88 8.05
CA LEU A 200 12.00 18.24 7.85
C LEU A 200 11.75 17.15 8.92
N SER A 201 12.77 16.35 9.27
CA SER A 201 12.66 15.39 10.39
C SER A 201 12.38 16.08 11.71
N ASN A 202 13.03 17.23 11.98
CA ASN A 202 12.96 17.93 13.26
C ASN A 202 11.65 18.70 13.50
N ILE A 203 10.63 18.56 12.63
CA ILE A 203 9.23 18.92 12.95
C ILE A 203 8.56 17.75 13.67
N LEU A 204 8.89 16.53 13.26
CA LEU A 204 8.19 15.30 13.63
C LEU A 204 8.94 14.48 14.70
N LEU A 205 10.02 15.03 15.25
CA LEU A 205 10.83 14.45 16.33
C LEU A 205 10.81 15.34 17.57
N ASN A 206 10.75 14.71 18.75
CA ASN A 206 10.89 15.37 20.05
C ASN A 206 12.34 15.36 20.56
N GLU A 207 12.57 15.94 21.73
CA GLU A 207 13.82 15.79 22.47
C GLU A 207 14.15 14.30 22.68
N GLY A 208 15.34 13.87 22.23
CA GLY A 208 15.72 12.46 22.21
C GLY A 208 15.40 11.69 20.93
N HIS A 209 14.96 12.37 19.86
CA HIS A 209 14.74 11.79 18.52
C HIS A 209 13.67 10.68 18.46
N ASN A 210 12.57 10.80 19.22
CA ASN A 210 11.39 9.95 19.05
C ASN A 210 10.33 10.68 18.23
N ALA A 211 9.53 9.92 17.46
CA ALA A 211 8.40 10.50 16.75
C ALA A 211 7.38 11.12 17.73
N ILE A 212 6.89 12.31 17.41
CA ILE A 212 5.87 13.01 18.20
C ILE A 212 4.56 12.20 18.32
N SER A 213 3.74 12.54 19.32
CA SER A 213 2.55 11.79 19.75
C SER A 213 1.53 11.38 18.65
N PRO A 214 1.21 12.18 17.61
CA PRO A 214 0.19 11.79 16.65
C PRO A 214 0.73 10.80 15.63
N ILE A 215 2.06 10.71 15.40
CA ILE A 215 2.62 9.87 14.34
C ILE A 215 2.27 8.38 14.52
N PRO A 216 2.39 7.78 15.71
CA PRO A 216 1.87 6.43 15.98
C PRO A 216 0.35 6.27 15.76
N LEU A 217 -0.43 7.34 15.90
CA LEU A 217 -1.88 7.33 15.62
C LEU A 217 -2.18 7.48 14.12
N LEU A 218 -1.42 8.29 13.38
CA LEU A 218 -1.49 8.37 11.92
C LEU A 218 -1.10 7.03 11.29
N GLU A 219 -0.04 6.37 11.77
CA GLU A 219 0.36 5.03 11.31
C GLU A 219 -0.73 3.97 11.58
N LYS A 220 -1.51 4.11 12.66
CA LYS A 220 -2.72 3.30 12.88
C LYS A 220 -3.83 3.68 11.90
N ALA A 221 -4.08 4.97 11.70
CA ALA A 221 -5.13 5.49 10.82
C ALA A 221 -4.96 5.05 9.36
N TYR A 222 -3.71 4.87 8.89
CA TYR A 222 -3.40 4.35 7.56
C TYR A 222 -4.15 3.06 7.21
N LEU A 223 -4.37 2.17 8.19
CA LEU A 223 -5.19 0.96 8.02
C LEU A 223 -6.54 1.06 8.72
N GLY A 224 -6.60 1.66 9.92
CA GLY A 224 -7.80 1.74 10.75
C GLY A 224 -8.95 2.48 10.07
N ALA A 225 -8.71 3.71 9.61
CA ALA A 225 -9.74 4.57 9.03
C ALA A 225 -10.27 4.02 7.69
N ARG A 226 -9.49 3.21 6.98
CA ARG A 226 -9.95 2.52 5.77
C ARG A 226 -10.68 1.22 6.09
N TYR A 227 -10.09 0.31 6.87
CA TYR A 227 -10.53 -1.08 6.92
C TYR A 227 -11.39 -1.45 8.13
N CYS A 228 -11.10 -0.89 9.31
CA CYS A 228 -11.84 -1.17 10.54
C CYS A 228 -13.12 -0.33 10.60
N SER A 229 -14.26 -0.93 10.94
CA SER A 229 -15.53 -0.19 11.04
C SER A 229 -15.53 0.77 12.22
N ASN A 230 -15.16 0.28 13.39
CA ASN A 230 -15.25 0.99 14.67
C ASN A 230 -14.00 1.82 14.98
N PHE A 231 -13.26 2.26 13.95
CA PHE A 231 -12.05 3.09 14.12
C PHE A 231 -12.42 4.57 14.16
N THR A 232 -12.44 5.12 15.37
CA THR A 232 -12.63 6.54 15.66
C THR A 232 -11.33 7.16 16.19
N ILE A 233 -11.22 8.48 16.08
CA ILE A 233 -10.15 9.30 16.63
C ILE A 233 -10.83 10.49 17.33
N ALA A 234 -10.36 10.90 18.51
CA ALA A 234 -10.87 12.10 19.16
C ALA A 234 -10.22 13.34 18.54
N LYS A 235 -10.95 14.47 18.56
CA LYS A 235 -10.42 15.77 18.09
C LYS A 235 -9.06 16.09 18.71
N ASP A 236 -8.97 15.88 20.02
CA ASP A 236 -7.84 16.33 20.83
C ASP A 236 -6.56 15.51 20.57
N ASP A 237 -6.69 14.25 20.12
CA ASP A 237 -5.55 13.40 19.73
C ASP A 237 -4.70 14.01 18.61
N ILE A 238 -5.35 14.80 17.74
CA ILE A 238 -4.78 15.38 16.51
C ILE A 238 -5.04 16.89 16.36
N ALA A 239 -5.38 17.61 17.45
CA ALA A 239 -5.74 19.04 17.45
C ALA A 239 -4.73 19.98 16.77
N TYR A 240 -3.45 19.64 16.85
CA TYR A 240 -2.29 20.40 16.36
C TYR A 240 -1.82 19.94 14.96
N MET A 241 -2.46 18.93 14.37
CA MET A 241 -2.13 18.45 13.03
C MET A 241 -2.28 19.51 11.92
N PRO A 242 -3.30 20.41 11.92
CA PRO A 242 -3.41 21.47 10.92
C PRO A 242 -2.17 22.38 10.84
N GLU A 243 -1.75 22.95 11.98
CA GLU A 243 -0.58 23.83 12.12
C GLU A 243 0.72 23.09 11.79
N LEU A 244 0.89 21.88 12.35
CA LEU A 244 2.06 21.04 12.09
C LEU A 244 2.21 20.71 10.60
N MET A 245 1.11 20.49 9.89
CA MET A 245 1.15 20.25 8.45
C MET A 245 1.51 21.49 7.63
N GLU A 246 1.10 22.68 8.07
CA GLU A 246 1.53 23.93 7.44
C GLU A 246 3.05 24.13 7.58
N ILE A 247 3.59 23.90 8.78
CA ILE A 247 5.04 23.94 9.04
C ILE A 247 5.78 22.84 8.24
N PHE A 248 5.20 21.64 8.12
CA PHE A 248 5.77 20.53 7.35
C PHE A 248 5.82 20.82 5.86
N ILE A 249 4.75 21.33 5.27
CA ILE A 249 4.70 21.69 3.84
C ILE A 249 5.60 22.90 3.55
N SER A 250 5.64 23.89 4.45
CA SER A 250 6.55 25.04 4.35
C SER A 250 8.02 24.59 4.28
N ARG A 251 8.48 23.76 5.24
CA ARG A 251 9.85 23.21 5.19
C ARG A 251 10.06 22.23 4.04
N LEU A 252 9.04 21.49 3.59
CA LEU A 252 9.18 20.61 2.43
C LEU A 252 9.65 21.42 1.21
N PHE A 253 9.00 22.54 0.89
CA PHE A 253 9.39 23.41 -0.23
C PHE A 253 10.73 24.15 -0.03
N GLN A 254 11.30 24.17 1.18
CA GLN A 254 12.66 24.67 1.45
C GLN A 254 13.77 23.62 1.19
N VAL A 255 13.44 22.35 0.96
CA VAL A 255 14.44 21.30 0.68
C VAL A 255 15.25 21.59 -0.60
N PRO A 256 14.68 22.02 -1.74
CA PRO A 256 15.48 22.26 -2.94
C PRO A 256 16.47 23.42 -2.84
N SER A 257 16.07 24.58 -2.33
CA SER A 257 16.96 25.74 -2.19
C SER A 257 18.15 25.44 -1.26
N SER A 258 17.92 24.65 -0.22
CA SER A 258 18.94 24.11 0.68
C SER A 258 19.98 23.24 -0.06
N TYR A 259 19.53 22.40 -1.00
CA TYR A 259 20.43 21.61 -1.84
C TYR A 259 21.16 22.43 -2.90
N LYS A 260 20.53 23.44 -3.52
CA LYS A 260 21.22 24.33 -4.47
C LYS A 260 22.39 25.06 -3.79
N ALA A 261 22.17 25.62 -2.60
CA ALA A 261 23.23 26.24 -1.81
C ALA A 261 24.39 25.27 -1.46
N ALA A 262 24.10 23.97 -1.25
CA ALA A 262 25.13 22.95 -1.02
C ALA A 262 25.88 22.54 -2.31
N ILE A 263 25.23 22.58 -3.47
CA ILE A 263 25.84 22.34 -4.79
C ILE A 263 26.78 23.49 -5.17
N ASP A 264 26.37 24.73 -4.92
CA ASP A 264 27.15 25.93 -5.24
C ASP A 264 28.46 26.04 -4.44
N ALA A 265 28.56 25.30 -3.32
CA ALA A 265 29.76 25.19 -2.49
C ALA A 265 30.63 23.93 -2.79
N PHE A 266 30.31 23.14 -3.81
CA PHE A 266 30.92 21.81 -4.03
C PHE A 266 32.29 21.82 -4.76
N THR A 267 33.17 20.85 -4.45
CA THR A 267 34.50 20.68 -5.08
C THR A 267 34.80 19.22 -5.55
N PRO A 268 35.18 18.98 -6.83
CA PRO A 268 35.36 17.63 -7.46
C PRO A 268 36.54 16.72 -7.02
N ALA A 269 36.44 15.41 -7.35
CA ALA A 269 37.54 14.42 -7.32
C ALA A 269 37.29 13.18 -8.27
N PRO A 270 38.31 12.45 -8.79
CA PRO A 270 38.19 11.46 -9.90
C PRO A 270 38.21 9.93 -9.57
N MET A 271 37.72 9.05 -10.48
CA MET A 271 37.39 7.60 -10.23
C MET A 271 37.17 6.63 -11.43
N ASN A 272 36.98 5.29 -11.18
CA ASN A 272 36.43 4.25 -12.14
C ASN A 272 36.02 2.84 -11.53
N SER A 273 35.19 2.05 -12.29
CA SER A 273 34.92 0.54 -12.33
C SER A 273 33.82 -0.23 -11.49
N THR A 274 33.39 -1.46 -11.91
CA THR A 274 31.97 -1.97 -11.75
C THR A 274 31.60 -3.53 -11.85
N THR A 275 30.63 -4.04 -11.01
CA THR A 275 29.44 -5.01 -11.24
C THR A 275 29.32 -6.61 -11.20
N THR A 276 28.30 -7.13 -10.44
CA THR A 276 27.25 -8.26 -10.61
C THR A 276 27.35 -9.80 -10.24
N LYS A 277 26.22 -10.59 -10.37
CA LYS A 277 25.79 -11.94 -9.78
C LYS A 277 24.57 -12.65 -10.51
N THR A 278 24.21 -13.94 -10.22
CA THR A 278 22.92 -14.67 -10.61
C THR A 278 22.40 -15.84 -9.65
N THR A 279 21.35 -16.65 -10.02
CA THR A 279 20.45 -17.61 -9.23
C THR A 279 19.87 -18.79 -10.13
N VAL A 280 18.96 -19.81 -9.93
CA VAL A 280 17.84 -20.39 -9.04
C VAL A 280 17.56 -21.93 -9.36
N MET A 281 16.67 -22.74 -8.68
CA MET A 281 15.72 -23.82 -9.24
C MET A 281 14.83 -24.72 -8.26
N ASN A 282 14.17 -25.82 -8.73
CA ASN A 282 12.75 -26.28 -8.45
C ASN A 282 12.44 -27.84 -8.37
N ASN A 283 11.16 -28.29 -8.13
CA ASN A 283 10.60 -29.67 -8.35
C ASN A 283 9.04 -29.66 -8.61
N GLU A 284 8.27 -30.78 -8.64
CA GLU A 284 6.97 -30.89 -9.40
C GLU A 284 5.77 -31.67 -8.77
N ASP A 285 5.91 -32.28 -7.59
CA ASP A 285 5.42 -33.66 -7.36
C ASP A 285 3.91 -33.91 -6.97
N ARG A 286 2.87 -33.28 -7.58
CA ARG A 286 1.51 -33.15 -6.94
C ARG A 286 0.19 -33.49 -7.72
N LYS A 287 0.20 -33.89 -9.00
CA LYS A 287 -0.99 -33.86 -9.92
C LYS A 287 -2.28 -34.68 -9.59
N ALA A 288 -2.26 -35.69 -8.71
CA ALA A 288 -3.24 -36.79 -8.76
C ALA A 288 -4.68 -36.52 -8.21
N LEU A 289 -4.94 -35.40 -7.55
CA LEU A 289 -6.18 -35.16 -6.77
C LEU A 289 -7.23 -34.27 -7.48
N ILE A 290 -7.18 -34.17 -8.81
CA ILE A 290 -8.07 -33.31 -9.63
C ILE A 290 -9.35 -34.06 -10.03
N LYS A 291 -10.50 -33.39 -9.95
CA LYS A 291 -11.82 -33.96 -10.27
C LYS A 291 -11.93 -34.39 -11.74
N PRO A 292 -12.42 -35.61 -12.04
CA PRO A 292 -12.72 -36.05 -13.40
C PRO A 292 -13.93 -35.31 -13.99
N GLY A 293 -13.97 -35.20 -15.32
CA GLY A 293 -15.08 -34.56 -16.06
C GLY A 293 -15.03 -33.02 -16.14
N LEU A 294 -14.00 -32.38 -15.57
CA LEU A 294 -13.72 -30.96 -15.81
C LEU A 294 -13.34 -30.70 -17.28
N ASN A 295 -13.58 -29.48 -17.77
CA ASN A 295 -13.18 -29.08 -19.12
C ASN A 295 -11.63 -29.12 -19.25
N LYS A 296 -11.12 -29.24 -20.47
CA LYS A 296 -9.67 -29.41 -20.71
C LYS A 296 -8.84 -28.25 -20.15
N GLU A 297 -9.33 -27.02 -20.30
CA GLU A 297 -8.62 -25.81 -19.90
C GLU A 297 -8.49 -25.70 -18.38
N ILE A 298 -9.60 -25.76 -17.64
CA ILE A 298 -9.58 -25.66 -16.17
C ILE A 298 -8.82 -26.84 -15.54
N ARG A 299 -8.89 -28.02 -16.17
CA ARG A 299 -8.08 -29.17 -15.78
C ARG A 299 -6.59 -28.90 -15.94
N THR A 300 -6.13 -28.47 -17.12
CA THR A 300 -4.71 -28.16 -17.35
C THR A 300 -4.23 -27.00 -16.48
N PHE A 301 -5.07 -26.01 -16.20
CA PHE A 301 -4.75 -24.98 -15.21
C PHE A 301 -4.53 -25.58 -13.81
N LEU A 302 -5.43 -26.45 -13.33
CA LEU A 302 -5.30 -27.10 -12.03
C LEU A 302 -4.08 -28.02 -11.96
N GLU A 303 -3.74 -28.74 -13.03
CA GLU A 303 -2.53 -29.57 -13.12
C GLU A 303 -1.26 -28.71 -12.90
N ASN A 304 -1.14 -27.56 -13.57
CA ASN A 304 -0.04 -26.61 -13.38
C ASN A 304 -0.05 -25.89 -12.02
N LEU A 305 -1.24 -25.63 -11.46
CA LEU A 305 -1.40 -25.00 -10.14
C LEU A 305 -0.81 -25.88 -9.04
N VAL A 306 -1.15 -27.16 -9.06
CA VAL A 306 -0.79 -28.09 -7.97
C VAL A 306 0.67 -28.47 -8.06
N ASP A 307 1.26 -28.62 -9.24
CA ASP A 307 2.71 -28.83 -9.39
C ASP A 307 3.52 -27.79 -8.60
N LYS A 308 3.20 -26.51 -8.84
CA LYS A 308 3.94 -25.37 -8.27
C LYS A 308 3.71 -25.19 -6.78
N PHE A 309 2.51 -25.49 -6.24
CA PHE A 309 2.09 -25.03 -4.92
C PHE A 309 1.38 -26.09 -4.07
N ASP A 310 1.55 -26.02 -2.75
CA ASP A 310 0.88 -26.87 -1.76
C ASP A 310 -0.61 -26.51 -1.63
N ILE A 311 -1.42 -26.98 -2.58
CA ILE A 311 -2.86 -26.83 -2.56
C ILE A 311 -3.47 -27.99 -1.78
N GLU A 312 -4.37 -27.67 -0.85
CA GLU A 312 -5.17 -28.61 -0.06
C GLU A 312 -6.50 -28.91 -0.77
N HIS A 313 -7.28 -27.87 -1.11
CA HIS A 313 -8.57 -27.98 -1.80
C HIS A 313 -8.78 -26.83 -2.78
N VAL A 314 -9.55 -27.09 -3.84
CA VAL A 314 -10.15 -26.06 -4.70
C VAL A 314 -11.66 -26.29 -4.79
N TYR A 315 -12.45 -25.28 -4.44
CA TYR A 315 -13.90 -25.28 -4.61
C TYR A 315 -14.30 -24.22 -5.65
N CYS A 316 -15.06 -24.60 -6.67
CA CYS A 316 -15.71 -23.65 -7.57
C CYS A 316 -17.03 -23.16 -6.93
N PHE A 317 -17.19 -21.84 -6.76
CA PHE A 317 -18.37 -21.23 -6.15
C PHE A 317 -19.20 -20.38 -7.13
N GLY A 318 -18.69 -20.11 -8.33
CA GLY A 318 -19.41 -19.43 -9.40
C GLY A 318 -18.93 -19.87 -10.77
N ILE A 319 -19.82 -19.85 -11.77
CA ILE A 319 -19.49 -20.05 -13.19
C ILE A 319 -20.23 -18.96 -13.96
N GLN A 320 -19.50 -18.10 -14.68
CA GLN A 320 -20.05 -17.00 -15.47
C GLN A 320 -19.82 -17.29 -16.95
N THR A 321 -20.89 -17.52 -17.71
CA THR A 321 -20.84 -17.78 -19.16
C THR A 321 -21.12 -16.51 -19.95
N ARG A 322 -20.29 -16.17 -20.94
CA ARG A 322 -20.54 -15.10 -21.92
C ARG A 322 -20.80 -15.69 -23.30
N GLU A 323 -21.91 -15.31 -23.92
CA GLU A 323 -22.19 -15.65 -25.32
C GLU A 323 -21.57 -14.62 -26.26
N GLY A 324 -20.48 -14.98 -26.92
CA GLY A 324 -19.94 -14.20 -28.04
C GLY A 324 -20.71 -14.49 -29.33
N GLN A 325 -21.69 -13.65 -29.69
CA GLN A 325 -22.33 -13.73 -31.01
C GLN A 325 -21.53 -12.93 -32.06
N GLY A 326 -20.75 -13.64 -32.86
CA GLY A 326 -20.08 -13.10 -34.05
C GLY A 326 -20.64 -13.75 -35.33
N PHE A 327 -21.28 -12.97 -36.19
CA PHE A 327 -21.69 -13.43 -37.52
C PHE A 327 -20.62 -13.10 -38.57
N SER A 328 -20.18 -14.11 -39.32
CA SER A 328 -19.27 -13.94 -40.46
C SER A 328 -19.65 -14.91 -41.58
N PRO A 329 -19.83 -14.44 -42.84
CA PRO A 329 -20.06 -15.32 -43.99
C PRO A 329 -18.91 -16.31 -44.28
N PHE A 330 -17.74 -16.11 -43.66
CA PHE A 330 -16.52 -16.90 -43.87
C PHE A 330 -16.18 -17.82 -42.69
N MET A 331 -17.04 -17.89 -41.67
CA MET A 331 -16.80 -18.70 -40.46
C MET A 331 -18.10 -19.40 -40.06
N PHE A 332 -18.09 -20.74 -39.99
CA PHE A 332 -19.18 -21.49 -39.39
C PHE A 332 -19.39 -21.02 -37.94
N SER A 333 -20.64 -20.94 -37.49
CA SER A 333 -21.01 -20.36 -36.20
C SER A 333 -20.35 -21.06 -35.01
N SER A 334 -19.23 -20.54 -34.54
CA SER A 334 -18.59 -20.94 -33.28
C SER A 334 -19.10 -20.04 -32.15
N SER A 335 -20.17 -20.47 -31.49
CA SER A 335 -20.57 -19.91 -30.20
C SER A 335 -19.53 -20.34 -29.13
N SER A 336 -18.43 -19.60 -29.04
CA SER A 336 -17.45 -19.76 -27.97
C SER A 336 -18.05 -19.25 -26.66
N ILE A 337 -18.60 -20.17 -25.86
CA ILE A 337 -19.09 -19.88 -24.52
C ILE A 337 -17.88 -19.72 -23.59
N GLU A 338 -17.33 -18.50 -23.54
CA GLU A 338 -16.28 -18.16 -22.58
C GLU A 338 -16.84 -18.32 -21.16
N SER A 339 -16.30 -19.30 -20.44
CA SER A 339 -16.76 -19.71 -19.12
C SER A 339 -15.73 -19.33 -18.08
N ARG A 340 -16.02 -18.30 -17.27
CA ARG A 340 -15.17 -17.94 -16.13
C ARG A 340 -15.56 -18.77 -14.91
N TYR A 341 -14.58 -19.45 -14.32
CA TYR A 341 -14.72 -20.17 -13.05
C TYR A 341 -14.25 -19.31 -11.87
N ASP A 342 -15.12 -19.11 -10.89
CA ASP A 342 -14.81 -18.43 -9.63
C ASP A 342 -14.47 -19.46 -8.55
N LEU A 343 -13.23 -19.43 -8.06
CA LEU A 343 -12.62 -20.49 -7.23
C LEU A 343 -12.24 -19.99 -5.83
N LEU A 344 -12.48 -20.81 -4.81
CA LEU A 344 -11.85 -20.72 -3.50
C LEU A 344 -10.67 -21.70 -3.47
N ILE A 345 -9.45 -21.17 -3.29
CA ILE A 345 -8.20 -21.93 -3.18
C ILE A 345 -7.81 -22.01 -1.71
N ILE A 346 -7.72 -23.24 -1.19
CA ILE A 346 -7.24 -23.53 0.16
C ILE A 346 -5.85 -24.13 0.04
N THR A 347 -4.84 -23.49 0.64
CA THR A 347 -3.42 -23.86 0.53
C THR A 347 -2.75 -24.04 1.89
N ASN A 348 -1.71 -24.89 1.93
CA ASN A 348 -0.82 -25.04 3.07
C ASN A 348 0.48 -24.22 2.95
N GLU A 349 0.72 -23.57 1.80
CA GLU A 349 1.88 -22.70 1.59
C GLU A 349 1.96 -21.59 2.66
N PRO A 350 3.16 -21.20 3.13
CA PRO A 350 3.29 -20.18 4.17
C PRO A 350 2.96 -18.76 3.67
N ASP A 351 3.02 -18.54 2.35
CA ASP A 351 2.71 -17.29 1.66
C ASP A 351 1.89 -17.57 0.39
N PRO A 352 0.64 -17.05 0.26
CA PRO A 352 -0.19 -17.26 -0.92
C PRO A 352 0.18 -16.34 -2.10
N SER A 353 1.12 -15.40 -1.94
CA SER A 353 1.45 -14.40 -2.98
C SER A 353 1.90 -15.02 -4.31
N PRO A 354 2.78 -16.05 -4.36
CA PRO A 354 3.17 -16.70 -5.62
C PRO A 354 2.00 -17.38 -6.35
N ILE A 355 0.99 -17.84 -5.60
CA ILE A 355 -0.24 -18.42 -6.15
C ILE A 355 -1.06 -17.32 -6.82
N GLN A 356 -1.15 -16.13 -6.20
CA GLN A 356 -1.84 -14.99 -6.81
C GLN A 356 -1.17 -14.52 -8.10
N ASP A 357 0.16 -14.44 -8.14
CA ASP A 357 0.91 -14.08 -9.35
C ASP A 357 0.63 -15.09 -10.48
N PHE A 358 0.62 -16.40 -10.18
CA PHE A 358 0.27 -17.44 -11.14
C PHE A 358 -1.18 -17.36 -11.67
N PHE A 359 -2.15 -16.97 -10.84
CA PHE A 359 -3.51 -16.69 -11.30
C PHE A 359 -3.57 -15.47 -12.23
N LEU A 360 -2.77 -14.43 -11.98
CA LEU A 360 -2.67 -13.25 -12.84
C LEU A 360 -2.02 -13.59 -14.21
N GLU A 361 -1.00 -14.46 -14.24
CA GLU A 361 -0.39 -14.97 -15.48
C GLU A 361 -1.41 -15.75 -16.35
N ALA A 362 -2.20 -16.62 -15.73
CA ALA A 362 -3.23 -17.40 -16.42
C ALA A 362 -4.39 -16.51 -16.92
N GLN A 363 -4.85 -15.54 -16.12
CA GLN A 363 -5.84 -14.54 -16.57
C GLN A 363 -5.32 -13.71 -17.76
N ALA A 364 -4.05 -13.28 -17.73
CA ALA A 364 -3.42 -12.56 -18.83
C ALA A 364 -3.22 -13.42 -20.09
N SER A 365 -3.23 -14.75 -19.95
CA SER A 365 -3.20 -15.72 -21.04
C SER A 365 -4.58 -16.02 -21.64
N GLY A 366 -5.63 -15.35 -21.16
CA GLY A 366 -7.02 -15.51 -21.62
C GLY A 366 -7.84 -16.52 -20.83
N THR A 367 -7.26 -17.23 -19.86
CA THR A 367 -7.99 -18.29 -19.16
C THR A 367 -9.07 -17.76 -18.22
N GLY A 368 -10.29 -18.28 -18.41
CA GLY A 368 -11.50 -17.91 -17.68
C GLY A 368 -11.47 -18.37 -16.22
N ILE A 369 -10.69 -17.71 -15.37
CA ILE A 369 -10.59 -18.02 -13.93
C ILE A 369 -10.52 -16.77 -13.07
N PHE A 370 -10.92 -16.93 -11.81
CA PHE A 370 -10.73 -15.96 -10.74
C PHE A 370 -10.61 -16.71 -9.41
N ALA A 371 -9.74 -16.26 -8.50
CA ALA A 371 -9.46 -16.99 -7.26
C ALA A 371 -9.45 -16.14 -6.00
N ILE A 372 -10.19 -16.60 -5.00
CA ILE A 372 -10.07 -16.19 -3.60
C ILE A 372 -9.12 -17.18 -2.93
N ILE A 373 -7.94 -16.72 -2.48
CA ILE A 373 -6.88 -17.60 -1.93
C ILE A 373 -6.79 -17.43 -0.42
N HIS A 374 -6.82 -18.55 0.33
CA HIS A 374 -6.72 -18.58 1.78
C HIS A 374 -5.83 -19.73 2.28
N LEU A 375 -5.17 -19.50 3.42
CA LEU A 375 -4.42 -20.56 4.10
C LEU A 375 -5.41 -21.50 4.82
N LYS A 376 -5.16 -22.81 4.81
CA LYS A 376 -6.02 -23.83 5.47
C LYS A 376 -6.45 -23.43 6.88
N ARG A 377 -5.48 -23.05 7.73
CA ARG A 377 -5.69 -22.61 9.12
C ARG A 377 -6.67 -21.43 9.27
N GLU A 378 -6.77 -20.57 8.26
CA GLU A 378 -7.67 -19.41 8.28
C GLU A 378 -9.09 -19.80 7.92
N VAL A 379 -9.25 -20.75 7.00
CA VAL A 379 -10.55 -21.37 6.71
C VAL A 379 -11.03 -22.10 7.96
N ASP A 380 -10.20 -22.94 8.57
CA ASP A 380 -10.51 -23.65 9.81
C ASP A 380 -10.94 -22.68 10.94
N ASP A 381 -10.20 -21.57 11.15
CA ASP A 381 -10.54 -20.56 12.15
C ASP A 381 -11.77 -19.71 11.81
N SER A 382 -12.11 -19.56 10.53
CA SER A 382 -13.34 -18.90 10.08
C SER A 382 -14.56 -19.82 10.17
N LEU A 383 -14.40 -21.13 9.95
CA LEU A 383 -15.45 -22.13 10.16
C LEU A 383 -15.82 -22.27 11.64
N LYS A 384 -14.81 -22.30 12.54
CA LYS A 384 -15.02 -22.22 14.01
C LYS A 384 -15.84 -20.99 14.43
N LYS A 385 -15.73 -19.89 13.67
CA LYS A 385 -16.48 -18.62 13.86
C LYS A 385 -17.77 -18.56 13.04
N GLN A 386 -18.25 -19.69 12.52
CA GLN A 386 -19.47 -19.82 11.72
C GLN A 386 -19.55 -18.86 10.52
N SER A 387 -18.41 -18.54 9.90
CA SER A 387 -18.34 -17.57 8.80
C SER A 387 -19.19 -18.01 7.61
N ARG A 388 -20.27 -17.25 7.34
CA ARG A 388 -21.23 -17.49 6.25
C ARG A 388 -20.54 -17.86 4.93
N PHE A 389 -19.59 -17.04 4.49
CA PHE A 389 -18.85 -17.23 3.24
C PHE A 389 -18.22 -18.63 3.10
N PHE A 390 -17.41 -19.07 4.08
CA PHE A 390 -16.73 -20.36 3.99
C PHE A 390 -17.68 -21.54 4.18
N ASN A 391 -18.68 -21.42 5.07
CA ASN A 391 -19.73 -22.42 5.22
C ASN A 391 -20.48 -22.62 3.89
N THR A 392 -20.97 -21.54 3.28
CA THR A 392 -21.73 -21.59 2.03
C THR A 392 -20.92 -22.22 0.89
N ILE A 393 -19.64 -21.89 0.74
CA ILE A 393 -18.79 -22.47 -0.32
C ILE A 393 -18.47 -23.94 -0.06
N ILE A 394 -18.16 -24.35 1.17
CA ILE A 394 -17.82 -25.75 1.47
C ILE A 394 -19.05 -26.68 1.38
N GLN A 395 -20.25 -26.16 1.68
CA GLN A 395 -21.50 -26.92 1.56
C GLN A 395 -22.02 -27.00 0.11
N ASN A 396 -21.98 -25.91 -0.65
CA ASN A 396 -22.71 -25.78 -1.92
C ASN A 396 -21.78 -25.62 -3.15
N GLY A 397 -20.51 -25.29 -2.94
CA GLY A 397 -19.52 -25.16 -4.00
C GLY A 397 -19.07 -26.51 -4.53
N HIS A 398 -18.74 -26.57 -5.82
CA HIS A 398 -18.26 -27.79 -6.47
C HIS A 398 -16.77 -28.00 -6.18
N LEU A 399 -16.44 -29.01 -5.38
CA LEU A 399 -15.05 -29.45 -5.21
C LEU A 399 -14.44 -29.82 -6.59
N PHE A 400 -13.33 -29.17 -6.96
CA PHE A 400 -12.59 -29.36 -8.21
C PHE A 400 -11.23 -30.05 -7.98
N TYR A 401 -10.64 -29.90 -6.80
CA TYR A 401 -9.41 -30.59 -6.38
C TYR A 401 -9.43 -30.80 -4.86
N GLY A 402 -8.82 -31.90 -4.41
CA GLY A 402 -8.71 -32.28 -3.00
C GLY A 402 -9.53 -33.54 -2.67
N LYS A 403 -9.49 -34.00 -1.42
CA LYS A 403 -10.19 -35.22 -0.99
C LYS A 403 -11.67 -34.93 -0.73
N GLN A 404 -12.55 -35.90 -1.01
CA GLN A 404 -13.98 -35.78 -0.69
C GLN A 404 -14.26 -35.87 0.82
N ASP A 405 -13.32 -36.42 1.61
CA ASP A 405 -13.36 -36.48 3.07
C ASP A 405 -13.04 -35.13 3.73
N GLY A 406 -13.74 -34.06 3.29
CA GLY A 406 -13.72 -32.78 3.96
C GLY A 406 -14.34 -32.92 5.35
N ASN A 407 -13.57 -32.57 6.39
CA ASN A 407 -13.95 -32.64 7.81
C ASN A 407 -15.44 -32.34 8.05
N GLY A 408 -16.12 -33.19 8.83
CA GLY A 408 -17.55 -33.11 9.12
C GLY A 408 -17.99 -31.92 9.98
N PHE A 409 -17.76 -30.70 9.50
CA PHE A 409 -18.20 -29.44 10.08
C PHE A 409 -19.73 -29.37 10.04
N LYS A 410 -20.37 -29.70 11.16
CA LYS A 410 -21.80 -29.44 11.36
C LYS A 410 -22.03 -27.92 11.39
N VAL A 411 -22.56 -27.38 10.30
CA VAL A 411 -22.97 -25.98 10.22
C VAL A 411 -24.27 -25.79 11.00
N SER A 412 -24.23 -25.00 12.08
CA SER A 412 -25.44 -24.52 12.75
C SER A 412 -26.18 -23.53 11.84
N PRO A 413 -27.53 -23.44 11.90
CA PRO A 413 -28.26 -22.32 11.32
C PRO A 413 -27.67 -20.99 11.83
N PRO A 414 -27.42 -20.00 10.95
CA PRO A 414 -26.82 -18.75 11.37
C PRO A 414 -27.80 -17.92 12.20
N ASP A 415 -27.29 -17.12 13.14
CA ASP A 415 -28.05 -16.04 13.75
C ASP A 415 -28.32 -14.97 12.69
N TYR A 416 -29.48 -15.07 12.03
CA TYR A 416 -29.91 -14.14 10.99
C TYR A 416 -30.05 -12.70 11.50
N GLN A 417 -30.40 -12.49 12.78
CA GLN A 417 -30.52 -11.15 13.36
C GLN A 417 -29.14 -10.50 13.52
N HIS A 418 -28.16 -11.22 14.07
CA HIS A 418 -26.79 -10.74 14.17
C HIS A 418 -26.13 -10.56 12.79
N VAL A 419 -26.42 -11.45 11.84
CA VAL A 419 -25.98 -11.32 10.44
C VAL A 419 -26.59 -10.08 9.77
N GLN A 420 -27.89 -9.83 9.92
CA GLN A 420 -28.56 -8.65 9.39
C GLN A 420 -27.96 -7.36 9.96
N GLN A 421 -27.83 -7.27 11.29
CA GLN A 421 -27.24 -6.09 11.94
C GLN A 421 -25.80 -5.85 11.52
N SER A 422 -24.99 -6.91 11.41
CA SER A 422 -23.60 -6.83 10.93
C SER A 422 -23.53 -6.30 9.49
N ILE A 423 -24.44 -6.74 8.61
CA ILE A 423 -24.49 -6.28 7.21
C ILE A 423 -24.90 -4.80 7.13
N ILE A 424 -25.93 -4.38 7.88
CA ILE A 424 -26.38 -2.98 7.93
C ILE A 424 -25.24 -2.07 8.40
N THR A 425 -24.60 -2.39 9.53
CA THR A 425 -23.51 -1.57 10.08
C THR A 425 -22.29 -1.54 9.15
N HIS A 426 -21.94 -2.66 8.48
CA HIS A 426 -20.85 -2.68 7.51
C HIS A 426 -21.16 -1.83 6.28
N TRP A 427 -22.37 -1.94 5.72
CA TRP A 427 -22.80 -1.15 4.58
C TRP A 427 -22.78 0.35 4.89
N GLN A 428 -23.45 0.79 5.98
CA GLN A 428 -23.47 2.19 6.40
C GLN A 428 -22.05 2.77 6.57
N THR A 429 -21.14 2.00 7.19
CA THR A 429 -19.73 2.41 7.34
C THR A 429 -19.03 2.59 6.00
N ARG A 430 -19.24 1.67 5.05
CA ARG A 430 -18.63 1.74 3.72
C ARG A 430 -19.21 2.85 2.87
N TYR A 431 -20.53 3.00 2.88
CA TYR A 431 -21.26 4.00 2.13
C TYR A 431 -20.87 5.43 2.54
N ASN A 432 -20.79 5.69 3.85
CA ASN A 432 -20.35 6.99 4.37
C ASN A 432 -18.89 7.29 3.99
N ARG A 433 -17.99 6.29 4.05
CA ARG A 433 -16.59 6.48 3.59
C ARG A 433 -16.50 6.70 2.08
N ALA A 434 -17.38 6.09 1.30
CA ALA A 434 -17.46 6.31 -0.15
C ALA A 434 -17.89 7.75 -0.46
N SER A 435 -19.02 8.21 0.12
CA SER A 435 -19.55 9.57 -0.10
C SER A 435 -18.57 10.65 0.33
N TYR A 436 -17.81 10.43 1.42
CA TYR A 436 -16.68 11.26 1.81
C TYR A 436 -15.63 11.36 0.69
N TYR A 437 -15.08 10.25 0.18
CA TYR A 437 -14.07 10.29 -0.89
C TYR A 437 -14.60 10.98 -2.16
N PHE A 438 -15.86 10.77 -2.53
CA PHE A 438 -16.47 11.44 -3.67
C PHE A 438 -16.61 12.95 -3.45
N GLN A 439 -17.07 13.39 -2.26
CA GLN A 439 -17.13 14.81 -1.92
C GLN A 439 -15.74 15.47 -1.91
N ALA A 440 -14.68 14.74 -1.57
CA ALA A 440 -13.31 15.26 -1.67
C ALA A 440 -12.86 15.49 -3.14
N VAL A 441 -13.35 14.71 -4.11
CA VAL A 441 -13.13 14.98 -5.54
C VAL A 441 -13.88 16.25 -5.95
N GLU A 442 -15.14 16.38 -5.53
CA GLU A 442 -15.97 17.56 -5.81
C GLU A 442 -15.35 18.85 -5.28
N CYS A 443 -15.03 18.90 -3.97
CA CYS A 443 -14.41 20.06 -3.32
C CYS A 443 -13.02 20.41 -3.88
N SER A 444 -12.32 19.48 -4.54
CA SER A 444 -11.00 19.74 -5.13
C SER A 444 -11.03 20.56 -6.43
N GLY A 445 -12.22 20.89 -6.95
CA GLY A 445 -12.36 21.48 -8.29
C GLY A 445 -11.88 20.57 -9.43
N ARG A 446 -11.51 19.32 -9.11
CA ARG A 446 -10.81 18.36 -9.98
C ARG A 446 -9.44 18.85 -10.48
N GLU A 447 -8.84 19.86 -9.81
CA GLU A 447 -7.58 20.54 -10.20
C GLU A 447 -6.40 19.59 -10.49
N CYS A 448 -6.33 18.46 -9.78
CA CYS A 448 -5.38 17.37 -10.06
C CYS A 448 -6.13 16.11 -10.46
N PRO A 449 -6.17 15.77 -11.77
CA PRO A 449 -6.83 14.55 -12.28
C PRO A 449 -6.30 13.26 -11.64
N GLU A 450 -5.00 13.19 -11.34
CA GLU A 450 -4.37 12.00 -10.76
C GLU A 450 -4.80 11.75 -9.31
N VAL A 451 -4.99 12.81 -8.52
CA VAL A 451 -5.54 12.73 -7.15
C VAL A 451 -7.05 12.50 -7.18
N SER A 452 -7.76 13.14 -8.12
CA SER A 452 -9.20 12.94 -8.34
C SER A 452 -9.52 11.47 -8.66
N MET A 453 -8.79 10.87 -9.59
CA MET A 453 -8.91 9.46 -9.96
C MET A 453 -8.48 8.49 -8.84
N PHE A 454 -7.59 8.93 -7.93
CA PHE A 454 -7.23 8.17 -6.74
C PHE A 454 -8.35 8.18 -5.67
N LEU A 455 -8.98 9.34 -5.44
CA LEU A 455 -10.11 9.45 -4.52
C LEU A 455 -11.35 8.73 -5.06
N LEU A 456 -11.63 8.81 -6.38
CA LEU A 456 -12.64 7.97 -7.04
C LEU A 456 -12.38 6.48 -6.81
N HIS A 457 -11.12 6.01 -6.97
CA HIS A 457 -10.76 4.62 -6.71
C HIS A 457 -11.08 4.20 -5.28
N LEU A 458 -10.71 5.01 -4.28
CA LEU A 458 -11.01 4.71 -2.87
C LEU A 458 -12.52 4.68 -2.59
N GLY A 459 -13.30 5.58 -3.20
CA GLY A 459 -14.76 5.59 -3.05
C GLY A 459 -15.42 4.34 -3.63
N VAL A 460 -15.04 3.93 -4.85
CA VAL A 460 -15.56 2.70 -5.48
C VAL A 460 -15.04 1.44 -4.75
N GLU A 461 -13.81 1.45 -4.21
CA GLU A 461 -13.30 0.38 -3.31
C GLU A 461 -14.22 0.20 -2.10
N GLN A 462 -14.67 1.29 -1.46
CA GLN A 462 -15.57 1.19 -0.31
C GLN A 462 -16.94 0.64 -0.71
N LEU A 463 -17.56 1.15 -1.79
CA LEU A 463 -18.86 0.63 -2.27
C LEU A 463 -18.80 -0.87 -2.60
N ALA A 464 -17.75 -1.31 -3.31
CA ALA A 464 -17.54 -2.72 -3.62
C ALA A 464 -17.38 -3.57 -2.35
N LEU A 465 -16.57 -3.14 -1.37
CA LEU A 465 -16.42 -3.83 -0.09
C LEU A 465 -17.75 -3.93 0.68
N GLY A 466 -18.60 -2.91 0.61
CA GLY A 466 -19.93 -2.90 1.25
C GLY A 466 -20.90 -3.91 0.64
N ILE A 467 -20.99 -3.97 -0.69
CA ILE A 467 -21.91 -4.88 -1.38
C ILE A 467 -21.42 -6.34 -1.35
N ILE A 468 -20.10 -6.58 -1.42
CA ILE A 468 -19.49 -7.91 -1.19
C ILE A 468 -19.82 -8.43 0.21
N TYR A 469 -19.69 -7.60 1.25
CA TYR A 469 -20.06 -8.03 2.60
C TYR A 469 -21.57 -8.31 2.71
N THR A 470 -22.41 -7.50 2.06
CA THR A 470 -23.86 -7.68 2.02
C THR A 470 -24.27 -9.04 1.46
N TYR A 471 -23.76 -9.42 0.28
CA TYR A 471 -24.15 -10.66 -0.39
C TYR A 471 -23.37 -11.88 0.13
N MET A 472 -22.03 -11.82 0.19
CA MET A 472 -21.18 -12.96 0.56
C MET A 472 -20.99 -13.10 2.08
N GLY A 473 -21.02 -12.00 2.84
CA GLY A 473 -20.60 -12.00 4.26
C GLY A 473 -19.08 -12.12 4.40
N TYR A 474 -18.35 -11.78 3.33
CA TYR A 474 -16.91 -11.91 3.19
C TYR A 474 -16.23 -10.54 3.31
N ILE A 475 -15.04 -10.52 3.91
CA ILE A 475 -14.17 -9.33 3.94
C ILE A 475 -12.92 -9.66 3.12
N PRO A 476 -12.84 -9.23 1.85
CA PRO A 476 -11.72 -9.51 0.97
C PRO A 476 -10.36 -9.16 1.58
N LYS A 477 -9.41 -10.10 1.48
CA LYS A 477 -8.00 -9.85 1.84
C LYS A 477 -7.28 -9.05 0.78
N PHE A 478 -7.35 -9.52 -0.46
CA PHE A 478 -6.89 -8.80 -1.64
C PHE A 478 -7.92 -7.73 -2.01
N ARG A 479 -7.43 -6.54 -2.39
CA ARG A 479 -8.25 -5.32 -2.56
C ARG A 479 -7.78 -4.45 -3.74
N SER A 480 -7.22 -5.06 -4.79
CA SER A 480 -7.15 -4.37 -6.08
C SER A 480 -8.58 -4.15 -6.57
N LEU A 481 -8.90 -2.96 -7.10
CA LEU A 481 -10.26 -2.64 -7.48
C LEU A 481 -10.81 -3.60 -8.56
N SER A 482 -9.99 -4.00 -9.54
CA SER A 482 -10.34 -5.03 -10.51
C SER A 482 -10.78 -6.36 -9.87
N TYR A 483 -10.11 -6.80 -8.81
CA TYR A 483 -10.48 -8.01 -8.05
C TYR A 483 -11.80 -7.83 -7.30
N LEU A 484 -12.05 -6.65 -6.71
CA LEU A 484 -13.30 -6.37 -5.99
C LEU A 484 -14.50 -6.26 -6.97
N LEU A 485 -14.32 -5.61 -8.11
CA LEU A 485 -15.31 -5.56 -9.19
C LEU A 485 -15.60 -6.97 -9.74
N ALA A 486 -14.56 -7.79 -9.91
CA ALA A 486 -14.70 -9.18 -10.32
C ALA A 486 -15.47 -10.04 -9.30
N LEU A 487 -15.35 -9.78 -7.99
CA LEU A 487 -16.23 -10.39 -6.99
C LEU A 487 -17.69 -9.93 -7.14
N CYS A 488 -17.93 -8.63 -7.34
CA CYS A 488 -19.28 -8.08 -7.44
C CYS A 488 -20.07 -8.67 -8.61
N GLY A 489 -19.40 -9.00 -9.73
CA GLY A 489 -20.01 -9.69 -10.88
C GLY A 489 -20.66 -11.04 -10.59
N ASN A 490 -20.42 -11.65 -9.41
CA ASN A 490 -21.14 -12.86 -8.97
C ASN A 490 -22.61 -12.57 -8.56
N PHE A 491 -22.99 -11.31 -8.35
CA PHE A 491 -24.33 -10.94 -7.86
C PHE A 491 -24.85 -9.57 -8.35
N THR A 492 -24.06 -8.76 -9.05
CA THR A 492 -24.51 -7.50 -9.68
C THR A 492 -23.59 -7.03 -10.82
N SER A 493 -24.20 -6.49 -11.88
CA SER A 493 -23.52 -5.79 -12.99
C SER A 493 -23.34 -4.28 -12.74
N THR A 494 -23.99 -3.70 -11.73
CA THR A 494 -24.07 -2.25 -11.47
C THR A 494 -22.71 -1.59 -11.31
N LEU A 495 -21.72 -2.31 -10.77
CA LEU A 495 -20.34 -1.82 -10.62
C LEU A 495 -19.52 -1.85 -11.93
N SER A 496 -19.92 -2.62 -12.94
CA SER A 496 -19.37 -2.55 -14.30
C SER A 496 -20.05 -1.50 -15.18
N GLU A 497 -21.32 -1.18 -14.93
CA GLU A 497 -22.08 -0.14 -15.64
C GLU A 497 -21.49 1.28 -15.46
N LEU A 498 -20.71 1.49 -14.39
CA LEU A 498 -19.88 2.68 -14.17
C LEU A 498 -18.95 3.01 -15.36
N PHE A 499 -18.48 1.98 -16.08
CA PHE A 499 -17.50 2.13 -17.17
C PHE A 499 -18.11 2.12 -18.57
N ILE A 500 -19.44 1.98 -18.71
CA ILE A 500 -20.11 2.07 -20.02
C ILE A 500 -20.13 3.54 -20.46
N ASN A 501 -19.54 3.85 -21.61
CA ASN A 501 -19.46 5.21 -22.14
C ASN A 501 -19.40 5.21 -23.68
N GLU A 502 -19.73 6.34 -24.31
CA GLU A 502 -19.76 6.49 -25.77
C GLU A 502 -18.41 6.97 -26.36
N GLU A 503 -17.60 7.67 -25.56
CA GLU A 503 -16.33 8.29 -25.97
C GLU A 503 -15.12 7.40 -25.61
N TYR A 504 -15.14 6.78 -24.42
CA TYR A 504 -14.07 5.97 -23.86
C TYR A 504 -14.50 4.51 -23.68
N LYS A 505 -13.60 3.55 -23.91
CA LYS A 505 -13.95 2.13 -23.70
C LYS A 505 -13.99 1.76 -22.21
N PRO A 506 -14.81 0.77 -21.81
CA PRO A 506 -14.87 0.31 -20.42
C PRO A 506 -13.51 -0.13 -19.86
N GLU A 507 -12.68 -0.77 -20.67
CA GLU A 507 -11.35 -1.24 -20.28
C GLU A 507 -10.37 -0.08 -20.05
N GLU A 508 -10.52 1.01 -20.82
CA GLU A 508 -9.66 2.20 -20.75
C GLU A 508 -9.97 3.01 -19.48
N LEU A 509 -11.26 3.22 -19.17
CA LEU A 509 -11.73 3.84 -17.92
C LEU A 509 -11.36 2.99 -16.70
N LEU A 510 -11.64 1.67 -16.74
CA LEU A 510 -11.30 0.74 -15.65
C LEU A 510 -9.79 0.69 -15.39
N LYS A 511 -8.97 0.65 -16.45
CA LYS A 511 -7.50 0.69 -16.35
C LYS A 511 -7.02 2.01 -15.74
N SER A 512 -7.61 3.14 -16.14
CA SER A 512 -7.28 4.47 -15.59
C SER A 512 -7.57 4.53 -14.10
N LEU A 513 -8.77 4.11 -13.68
CA LEU A 513 -9.20 4.05 -12.29
C LEU A 513 -8.35 3.06 -11.48
N CYS A 514 -8.05 1.86 -11.99
CA CYS A 514 -7.22 0.89 -11.28
C CYS A 514 -5.76 1.37 -11.12
N ALA A 515 -5.20 2.05 -12.12
CA ALA A 515 -3.82 2.52 -12.09
C ALA A 515 -3.58 3.65 -11.07
N SER A 516 -4.59 4.47 -10.75
CA SER A 516 -4.45 5.60 -9.81
C SER A 516 -3.98 5.14 -8.43
N PHE A 517 -4.47 3.96 -8.00
CA PHE A 517 -3.97 3.06 -6.95
C PHE A 517 -2.55 3.35 -6.44
N SER A 518 -1.65 3.07 -7.36
CA SER A 518 -0.20 3.09 -7.20
C SER A 518 0.42 4.25 -7.97
N GLY A 519 -0.14 4.58 -9.14
CA GLY A 519 0.33 5.63 -10.03
C GLY A 519 0.32 7.00 -9.38
N ALA A 520 -0.81 7.41 -8.80
CA ALA A 520 -0.95 8.72 -8.18
C ALA A 520 0.05 8.92 -7.03
N ARG A 521 0.27 7.88 -6.21
CA ARG A 521 1.13 7.95 -5.02
C ARG A 521 2.62 7.72 -5.26
N PHE A 522 3.01 6.87 -6.22
CA PHE A 522 4.39 6.37 -6.30
C PHE A 522 5.06 6.49 -7.68
N ASN A 523 4.35 6.91 -8.73
CA ASN A 523 4.91 7.07 -10.07
C ASN A 523 4.94 8.55 -10.49
N PRO A 524 6.11 9.16 -10.72
CA PRO A 524 6.19 10.54 -11.19
C PRO A 524 5.78 10.69 -12.67
N GLY A 525 5.82 9.61 -13.46
CA GLY A 525 5.34 9.59 -14.84
C GLY A 525 3.86 9.22 -14.98
N TYR A 526 3.11 9.04 -13.88
CA TYR A 526 1.68 8.73 -13.98
C TYR A 526 0.88 9.97 -14.35
N LYS A 527 0.03 9.79 -15.37
CA LYS A 527 -0.94 10.77 -15.86
C LYS A 527 -2.31 10.10 -15.97
N VAL A 528 -3.34 10.91 -15.81
CA VAL A 528 -4.75 10.56 -16.04
C VAL A 528 -5.24 11.43 -17.18
N ASP A 529 -6.00 10.84 -18.11
CA ASP A 529 -6.71 11.63 -19.11
C ASP A 529 -7.77 12.50 -18.41
N THR A 530 -7.77 13.80 -18.70
CA THR A 530 -8.66 14.77 -18.08
C THR A 530 -10.14 14.46 -18.31
N GLY A 531 -10.50 13.80 -19.41
CA GLY A 531 -11.89 13.40 -19.69
C GLY A 531 -12.36 12.17 -18.90
N HIS A 532 -11.46 11.29 -18.47
CA HIS A 532 -11.85 10.12 -17.66
C HIS A 532 -12.42 10.51 -16.27
N VAL A 533 -11.96 11.63 -15.69
CA VAL A 533 -12.39 12.07 -14.35
C VAL A 533 -13.87 12.47 -14.30
N PRO A 534 -14.39 13.39 -15.14
CA PRO A 534 -15.82 13.72 -15.17
C PRO A 534 -16.68 12.50 -15.51
N VAL A 535 -16.31 11.73 -16.56
CA VAL A 535 -17.06 10.55 -17.02
C VAL A 535 -17.32 9.52 -15.90
N ILE A 536 -16.31 9.24 -15.06
CA ILE A 536 -16.47 8.35 -13.92
C ILE A 536 -17.18 9.06 -12.76
N PHE A 537 -16.85 10.32 -12.46
CA PHE A 537 -17.42 11.06 -11.33
C PHE A 537 -18.94 11.28 -11.48
N GLU A 538 -19.42 11.70 -12.65
CA GLU A 538 -20.83 12.05 -12.87
C GLU A 538 -21.77 10.82 -12.79
N ARG A 539 -21.23 9.60 -12.93
CA ARG A 539 -21.95 8.33 -12.74
C ARG A 539 -22.01 7.84 -11.29
N ILE A 540 -21.20 8.42 -10.38
CA ILE A 540 -21.15 8.00 -8.97
C ILE A 540 -22.50 8.12 -8.23
N PRO A 541 -23.33 9.16 -8.40
CA PRO A 541 -24.60 9.27 -7.67
C PRO A 541 -25.57 8.14 -8.01
N GLU A 542 -25.64 7.75 -9.29
CA GLU A 542 -26.50 6.66 -9.74
C GLU A 542 -25.95 5.30 -9.28
N LEU A 543 -24.64 5.07 -9.40
CA LEU A 543 -23.97 3.88 -8.86
C LEU A 543 -24.24 3.69 -7.36
N ALA A 544 -24.06 4.75 -6.57
CA ALA A 544 -24.24 4.72 -5.12
C ALA A 544 -25.70 4.39 -4.75
N LYS A 545 -26.66 5.04 -5.42
CA LYS A 545 -28.10 4.80 -5.25
C LYS A 545 -28.48 3.35 -5.60
N SER A 546 -28.06 2.85 -6.76
CA SER A 546 -28.41 1.49 -7.22
C SER A 546 -27.81 0.40 -6.31
N LEU A 547 -26.58 0.58 -5.82
CA LEU A 547 -25.99 -0.33 -4.83
C LEU A 547 -26.68 -0.25 -3.46
N GLN A 548 -27.17 0.93 -3.05
CA GLN A 548 -27.99 1.07 -1.84
C GLN A 548 -29.32 0.32 -1.99
N GLN A 549 -29.98 0.39 -3.14
CA GLN A 549 -31.22 -0.35 -3.40
C GLN A 549 -31.00 -1.87 -3.33
N LEU A 550 -29.95 -2.39 -3.97
CA LEU A 550 -29.57 -3.81 -3.88
C LEU A 550 -29.26 -4.25 -2.43
N HIS A 551 -28.64 -3.37 -1.63
CA HIS A 551 -28.44 -3.64 -0.20
C HIS A 551 -29.77 -3.73 0.57
N GLU A 552 -30.65 -2.74 0.41
CA GLU A 552 -31.95 -2.69 1.09
C GLU A 552 -32.87 -3.86 0.69
N GLU A 553 -32.85 -4.26 -0.59
CA GLU A 553 -33.53 -5.46 -1.08
C GLU A 553 -32.94 -6.73 -0.46
N LYS A 554 -31.61 -6.85 -0.37
CA LYS A 554 -30.98 -8.02 0.24
C LYS A 554 -31.25 -8.12 1.74
N ILE A 555 -31.40 -6.99 2.44
CA ILE A 555 -31.87 -6.95 3.82
C ILE A 555 -33.30 -7.47 3.93
N LYS A 556 -34.24 -7.01 3.09
CA LYS A 556 -35.64 -7.49 3.08
C LYS A 556 -35.74 -9.00 2.82
N GLN A 557 -34.93 -9.53 1.89
CA GLN A 557 -34.85 -10.98 1.63
C GLN A 557 -34.36 -11.80 2.83
N LEU A 558 -33.47 -11.24 3.67
CA LEU A 558 -33.03 -11.90 4.90
C LEU A 558 -34.12 -11.88 5.97
N GLN A 559 -34.94 -10.83 6.02
CA GLN A 559 -36.04 -10.69 6.98
C GLN A 559 -37.20 -11.64 6.69
N SER A 560 -37.55 -11.92 5.42
CA SER A 560 -38.58 -12.92 5.11
C SER A 560 -38.14 -14.34 5.50
N LEU A 561 -36.90 -14.71 5.16
CA LEU A 561 -36.32 -16.01 5.54
C LEU A 561 -36.32 -16.26 7.06
N MET A 562 -36.17 -15.21 7.87
CA MET A 562 -36.34 -15.32 9.33
C MET A 562 -37.78 -15.69 9.71
N GLN A 563 -38.76 -14.96 9.17
CA GLN A 563 -40.19 -15.15 9.45
C GLN A 563 -40.65 -16.56 9.04
N ASP A 564 -40.26 -17.01 7.86
CA ASP A 564 -40.53 -18.37 7.36
C ASP A 564 -39.94 -19.42 8.32
N SER A 565 -38.67 -19.27 8.71
CA SER A 565 -38.00 -20.22 9.62
C SER A 565 -38.59 -20.25 11.03
N GLU A 566 -39.14 -19.14 11.53
CA GLU A 566 -39.88 -19.12 12.79
C GLU A 566 -41.24 -19.81 12.66
N GLN A 567 -41.90 -19.69 11.51
CA GLN A 567 -43.21 -20.29 11.24
C GLN A 567 -43.10 -21.82 11.10
N ASP A 568 -42.08 -22.32 10.39
CA ASP A 568 -41.80 -23.75 10.28
C ASP A 568 -41.48 -24.37 11.66
N ASN A 569 -40.63 -23.73 12.47
CA ASN A 569 -40.35 -24.20 13.83
C ASN A 569 -41.61 -24.21 14.71
N LYS A 570 -42.46 -23.18 14.64
CA LYS A 570 -43.75 -23.16 15.36
C LYS A 570 -44.70 -24.24 14.86
N THR A 571 -44.61 -24.67 13.61
CA THR A 571 -45.45 -25.75 13.07
C THR A 571 -44.93 -27.12 13.53
N ALA A 572 -43.61 -27.35 13.46
CA ALA A 572 -42.96 -28.60 13.88
C ALA A 572 -42.97 -28.85 15.41
N ILE A 573 -43.27 -27.83 16.22
CA ILE A 573 -43.49 -27.98 17.68
C ILE A 573 -44.96 -28.32 18.01
N ASN A 574 -45.88 -28.13 17.07
CA ASN A 574 -47.32 -28.37 17.21
C ASN A 574 -47.80 -29.64 16.47
N SER A 575 -46.88 -30.53 16.10
CA SER A 575 -47.12 -31.79 15.37
C SER A 575 -46.39 -32.97 16.01
#